data_AF-A0A1T5GEK5-F1
#
_entry.id   AF-A0A1T5GEK5-F1
#
_cell.length_a   1.000
_cell.length_b   1.000
_cell.length_c   1.000
_cell.angle_alpha   90.00
_cell.angle_beta   90.00
_cell.angle_gamma   90.00
#
_symmetry.space_group_name_H-M   'P 1'
#
loop_
_entity.id
_entity.type
_entity.pdbx_description
1 polymer ?
#
loop_
_entity_poly.entity_id
_entity_poly.type
_entity_poly.pdbx_seq_one_letter_code
_entity_poly.pdbx_strand_id
1 'polypeptide(L)'
;MADLARLVRDIAEEMRDAEERGEVATYIPPLARIDPRQFGLCVVTAEGEIHAAGDSEELFSIQSVSKVFALTQALGKVGDTL
;
A
#
# COMPACT_ATOMS: atom_id res chain seq x y z
N MET A 1 2.48 -25.39 -2.69
CA MET A 1 2.00 -23.99 -2.66
C MET A 1 2.79 -23.26 -1.60
N ALA A 2 3.25 -22.04 -1.90
CA ALA A 2 3.87 -21.20 -0.87
C ALA A 2 2.81 -20.82 0.17
N ASP A 3 3.17 -20.88 1.45
CA ASP A 3 2.33 -20.36 2.53
C ASP A 3 2.40 -18.83 2.52
N LEU A 4 1.45 -18.21 1.82
CA LEU A 4 1.39 -16.76 1.64
C LEU A 4 1.19 -16.03 2.96
N ALA A 5 0.44 -16.62 3.90
CA ALA A 5 0.26 -16.07 5.23
C ALA A 5 1.59 -16.01 5.99
N ARG A 6 2.42 -17.07 5.91
CA ARG A 6 3.77 -17.05 6.47
C ARG A 6 4.65 -16.00 5.82
N LEU A 7 4.71 -15.96 4.49
CA LEU A 7 5.56 -14.99 3.78
C LEU A 7 5.22 -13.54 4.12
N VAL A 8 3.93 -13.19 4.15
CA VAL A 8 3.49 -11.83 4.51
C VAL A 8 3.89 -11.46 5.94
N ARG A 9 3.79 -12.39 6.90
CA ARG A 9 4.25 -12.17 8.27
C ARG A 9 5.78 -12.03 8.34
N ASP A 10 6.52 -12.95 7.73
CA ASP A 10 7.99 -12.95 7.77
C ASP A 10 8.55 -11.64 7.19
N ILE A 11 7.98 -11.14 6.07
CA ILE A 11 8.35 -9.86 5.48
C ILE A 11 8.06 -8.69 6.43
N ALA A 12 6.89 -8.67 7.08
CA ALA A 12 6.55 -7.60 8.01
C ALA A 12 7.46 -7.59 9.25
N GLU A 13 7.88 -8.76 9.72
CA GLU A 13 8.85 -8.92 10.81
C GLU A 13 10.24 -8.45 10.39
N GLU A 14 10.75 -8.88 9.24
CA GLU A 14 12.03 -8.41 8.69
C GLU A 14 12.03 -6.90 8.48
N MET A 15 10.93 -6.38 7.93
CA MET A 15 10.80 -4.95 7.70
C MET A 15 10.82 -4.19 9.01
N ARG A 16 10.16 -4.64 10.08
CA ARG A 16 10.16 -3.96 11.39
C ARG A 16 11.56 -3.61 11.90
N ASP A 17 12.54 -4.46 11.63
CA ASP A 17 13.93 -4.31 12.09
C ASP A 17 14.84 -3.60 11.09
N ALA A 18 14.42 -3.45 9.84
CA ALA A 18 15.21 -2.75 8.82
C ALA A 18 15.36 -1.25 9.14
N GLU A 19 16.61 -0.77 9.12
CA GLU A 19 16.98 0.61 9.45
C GLU A 19 16.90 1.54 8.22
N GLU A 20 17.05 1.00 7.01
CA GLU A 20 17.00 1.76 5.76
C GLU A 20 15.54 2.04 5.36
N ARG A 21 15.10 3.30 5.55
CA ARG A 21 13.70 3.73 5.34
C ARG A 21 13.49 4.92 4.40
N GLY A 22 14.57 5.54 3.93
CA GLY A 22 14.49 6.79 3.19
C GLY A 22 13.97 7.95 4.05
N GLU A 23 13.43 8.98 3.40
CA GLU A 23 12.94 10.20 4.06
C GLU A 23 11.45 10.40 3.84
N VAL A 24 10.74 10.78 4.90
CA VAL A 24 9.32 11.13 4.84
C VAL A 24 9.13 12.45 4.09
N ALA A 25 8.12 12.52 3.22
CA ALA A 25 7.79 13.73 2.48
C ALA A 25 7.37 14.88 3.42
N THR A 26 8.21 15.89 3.59
CA THR A 26 7.97 17.01 4.53
C THR A 26 7.26 18.21 3.92
N TYR A 27 7.21 18.31 2.59
CA TYR A 27 6.55 19.43 1.88
C TYR A 27 5.02 19.40 1.97
N ILE A 28 4.43 18.28 2.40
CA ILE A 28 2.99 18.12 2.67
C ILE A 28 2.80 18.04 4.19
N PRO A 29 2.24 19.05 4.86
CA PRO A 29 2.22 19.11 6.33
C PRO A 29 1.58 17.92 7.05
N PRO A 30 0.49 17.30 6.53
CA PRO A 30 -0.02 16.06 7.12
C PRO A 30 0.95 14.87 7.03
N LEU A 31 1.75 14.76 5.97
CA LEU A 31 2.70 13.66 5.77
C LEU A 31 3.96 13.82 6.63
N ALA A 32 4.37 15.07 6.90
CA ALA A 32 5.55 15.38 7.68
C ALA A 32 5.53 14.82 9.13
N ARG A 33 4.37 14.36 9.61
CA ARG A 33 4.17 13.83 10.97
C ARG A 33 4.10 12.31 11.04
N ILE A 34 4.21 11.64 9.89
CA ILE A 34 4.11 10.19 9.80
C ILE A 34 5.41 9.54 10.31
N ASP A 35 5.26 8.47 11.11
CA ASP A 35 6.40 7.71 11.61
C ASP A 35 7.06 6.93 10.46
N PRO A 36 8.35 7.18 10.13
CA PRO A 36 9.07 6.46 9.07
C PRO A 36 9.19 4.95 9.33
N ARG A 37 8.90 4.48 10.54
CA ARG A 37 8.93 3.06 10.89
C ARG A 37 7.66 2.31 10.49
N GLN A 38 6.57 3.02 10.17
CA GLN A 38 5.31 2.37 9.76
C GLN A 38 5.51 1.51 8.52
N PHE A 39 5.01 0.28 8.59
CA PHE A 39 5.05 -0.67 7.47
C PHE A 39 3.85 -1.60 7.54
N GLY A 40 3.03 -1.60 6.49
CA GLY A 40 1.88 -2.48 6.33
C GLY A 40 1.91 -3.21 4.99
N LEU A 41 1.55 -4.49 5.00
CA LEU A 41 1.45 -5.32 3.79
C LEU A 41 0.13 -6.09 3.82
N CYS A 42 -0.61 -6.02 2.71
CA CYS A 42 -1.84 -6.79 2.51
C CYS A 42 -1.83 -7.37 1.09
N VAL A 43 -2.07 -8.68 0.99
CA VAL A 43 -2.19 -9.42 -0.26
C VAL A 43 -3.58 -10.02 -0.33
N VAL A 44 -4.28 -9.75 -1.43
CA VAL A 44 -5.60 -10.30 -1.74
C VAL A 44 -5.49 -11.19 -2.97
N THR A 45 -5.86 -12.47 -2.85
CA THR A 45 -5.83 -13.42 -3.97
C THR A 45 -7.02 -13.24 -4.90
N ALA A 46 -6.98 -13.87 -6.09
CA ALA A 46 -8.11 -13.84 -7.03
C ALA A 46 -9.36 -14.53 -6.46
N GLU A 47 -9.16 -15.47 -5.53
CA GLU A 47 -10.19 -16.19 -4.78
C GLU A 47 -10.76 -15.36 -3.61
N GLY A 48 -10.16 -14.18 -3.32
CA GLY A 48 -10.58 -13.28 -2.26
C GLY A 48 -9.99 -13.59 -0.88
N GLU A 49 -8.99 -14.49 -0.80
CA GLU A 49 -8.27 -14.72 0.45
C GLU A 49 -7.40 -13.50 0.79
N ILE A 50 -7.39 -13.10 2.05
CA ILE A 50 -6.68 -11.93 2.54
C ILE A 50 -5.56 -12.38 3.48
N HIS A 51 -4.34 -11.94 3.17
CA HIS A 51 -3.17 -12.13 4.03
C HIS A 51 -2.58 -10.76 4.33
N ALA A 52 -2.62 -10.36 5.60
CA ALA A 52 -2.17 -9.05 6.04
C ALA A 52 -1.23 -9.15 7.25
N ALA A 53 -0.26 -8.24 7.34
CA ALA A 53 0.66 -8.11 8.48
C ALA A 53 1.20 -6.67 8.58
N GLY A 54 1.80 -6.36 9.74
CA GLY A 54 2.26 -5.00 10.06
C GLY A 54 1.11 -4.04 10.31
N ASP A 55 1.29 -2.78 9.93
CA ASP A 55 0.32 -1.69 10.11
C ASP A 55 -0.72 -1.66 8.97
N SER A 56 -1.18 -2.83 8.48
CA SER A 56 -2.02 -2.96 7.28
C SER A 56 -3.39 -2.27 7.37
N GLU A 57 -3.85 -1.95 8.57
CA GLU A 57 -5.14 -1.28 8.84
C GLU A 57 -4.98 0.23 9.07
N GLU A 58 -3.74 0.76 9.09
CA GLU A 58 -3.49 2.19 9.26
C GLU A 58 -3.94 2.96 8.01
N LEU A 59 -4.76 3.98 8.21
CA LEU A 59 -5.32 4.76 7.11
C LEU A 59 -4.33 5.81 6.63
N PHE A 60 -4.12 5.90 5.31
CA PHE A 60 -3.30 6.93 4.70
C PHE A 60 -3.93 7.46 3.40
N SER A 61 -3.48 8.64 2.96
CA SER A 61 -3.92 9.22 1.69
C SER A 61 -3.36 8.41 0.52
N ILE A 62 -4.21 8.02 -0.42
CA ILE A 62 -3.81 7.26 -1.62
C ILE A 62 -2.93 8.07 -2.60
N GLN A 63 -2.84 9.40 -2.43
CA GLN A 63 -1.96 10.27 -3.24
C GLN A 63 -2.05 9.97 -4.76
N SER A 64 -0.91 9.81 -5.45
CA SER A 64 -0.88 9.55 -6.89
C SER A 64 -1.55 8.25 -7.34
N VAL A 65 -1.78 7.28 -6.45
CA VAL A 65 -2.54 6.05 -6.78
C VAL A 65 -3.97 6.40 -7.24
N SER A 66 -4.52 7.52 -6.75
CA SER A 66 -5.83 8.04 -7.21
C SER A 66 -5.93 8.25 -8.72
N LYS A 67 -4.81 8.51 -9.41
CA LYS A 67 -4.79 8.80 -10.86
C LYS A 67 -5.27 7.61 -11.69
N VAL A 68 -4.96 6.38 -11.27
CA VAL A 68 -5.40 5.16 -11.98
C VAL A 68 -6.92 5.06 -11.91
N PHE A 69 -7.51 5.22 -10.72
CA PHE A 69 -8.96 5.21 -10.54
C PHE A 69 -9.66 6.33 -11.31
N ALA A 70 -9.09 7.55 -11.28
CA ALA A 70 -9.62 8.68 -12.04
C ALA A 70 -9.57 8.43 -13.55
N LEU A 71 -8.47 7.85 -14.06
CA LEU A 71 -8.34 7.49 -15.47
C LEU A 71 -9.33 6.41 -15.87
N THR A 72 -9.47 5.33 -15.10
CA THR A 72 -10.47 4.27 -15.38
C THR A 72 -11.88 4.85 -15.45
N GLN A 73 -12.22 5.77 -14.53
CA GLN A 73 -13.52 6.44 -14.56
C GLN A 73 -13.68 7.33 -15.81
N ALA A 74 -12.64 8.06 -16.21
CA ALA A 74 -12.68 8.90 -17.41
C ALA A 74 -12.84 8.06 -18.69
N LEU A 75 -12.07 6.98 -18.84
CA LEU A 75 -12.17 6.05 -19.97
C LEU A 75 -13.55 5.40 -20.04
N GLY A 76 -14.10 4.96 -18.90
CA GLY A 76 -15.46 4.42 -18.84
C GLY A 76 -16.55 5.42 -19.25
N LYS A 77 -16.29 6.73 -19.11
CA LYS A 77 -17.20 7.80 -19.56
C LYS A 77 -17.06 8.13 -21.05
N VAL A 78 -15.85 8.03 -21.60
CA VAL A 78 -15.56 8.32 -23.02
C VAL A 78 -15.85 7.12 -23.93
N GLY A 79 -15.87 5.90 -23.37
CA GLY A 79 -16.01 4.65 -24.12
C GLY A 79 -14.78 4.36 -24.99
N ASP A 80 -14.90 3.39 -25.91
CA ASP A 80 -13.84 2.95 -26.83
C ASP A 80 -13.58 3.94 -27.99
N THR A 81 -13.89 5.22 -27.80
CA THR A 81 -13.81 6.25 -28.85
C THR A 81 -12.41 6.87 -28.97
N LEU A 82 -11.39 6.25 -28.36
CA LEU A 82 -9.98 6.66 -28.36
C LEU A 82 -9.15 5.85 -29.35
#